data_AF-A0A5J5FR34-F1
#
_entry.id   AF-A0A5J5FR34-F1
#
_cell.length_a   1.000
_cell.length_b   1.000
_cell.length_c   1.000
_cell.angle_alpha   90.00
_cell.angle_beta   90.00
_cell.angle_gamma   90.00
#
_symmetry.space_group_name_H-M   'P 1'
#
loop_
_entity.id
_entity.type
_entity.pdbx_description
1 polymer ?
#
loop_
_entity_poly.entity_id
_entity_poly.type
_entity_poly.pdbx_seq_one_letter_code
_entity_poly.pdbx_strand_id
1 'polypeptide(L)'
;MKGNLFTSYYSQLENQLTEAFIKVLRYGTPELTQSFLLYAGIEGDYGDFKYDFQFGTAVQSRYNRNILIGIAETAEIDEEPTKEEETQDREYEGIADGYLHAAKGSLAVLFEVKRGAGILNRPQLNAHKRRFKWMNPNQVEERLLTWRMVLEFLRTEREKYKSIHRNVLLIDGFIEFCSYHLIGKVSSELTPGEIINRYDLSGYLMELHDFASNFPGVTPLLSKSGSIEYYAVAPNGAKRVFFTLWYAREIIVLKPKKMVGLYLDLLVAKTFLQNVEISYNYKTQETFIMFDWIQSREHLQLLRSWITTTYQNKINNQSIDIQKFISNNKITLKDFENSRIGREDDSFFHVKGYQNGIEPLRKAIRSILSLG
;
A
#
# COMPACT_ATOMS: atom_id res chain seq x y z
N MET A 1 -8.19 18.05 17.90
CA MET A 1 -6.77 18.40 17.65
C MET A 1 -6.63 18.67 16.15
N LYS A 2 -6.20 19.88 15.76
CA LYS A 2 -5.91 20.19 14.35
C LYS A 2 -4.65 19.40 13.97
N GLY A 3 -4.80 18.46 13.03
CA GLY A 3 -3.67 17.71 12.48
C GLY A 3 -2.62 18.69 11.98
N ASN A 4 -1.38 18.53 12.44
CA ASN A 4 -0.27 19.32 11.97
C ASN A 4 -0.12 19.04 10.46
N LEU A 5 -0.29 20.07 9.62
CA LEU A 5 -0.18 19.97 8.16
C LEU A 5 1.12 19.28 7.73
N PHE A 6 2.18 19.42 8.53
CA PHE A 6 3.45 18.72 8.37
C PHE A 6 3.32 17.20 8.43
N THR A 7 2.48 16.67 9.32
CA THR A 7 2.31 15.23 9.54
C THR A 7 1.39 14.60 8.48
N SER A 8 0.38 15.33 7.98
CA SER A 8 -0.40 14.85 6.84
C SER A 8 0.37 14.92 5.53
N TYR A 9 1.25 15.91 5.37
CA TYR A 9 2.07 16.10 4.17
C TYR A 9 3.11 14.99 3.96
N TYR A 10 3.90 14.69 4.99
CA TYR A 10 4.86 13.59 4.95
C TYR A 10 4.19 12.20 5.05
N SER A 11 2.88 12.11 5.25
CA SER A 11 2.20 10.80 5.17
C SER A 11 2.02 10.31 3.74
N GLN A 12 2.13 11.21 2.74
CA GLN A 12 1.95 10.87 1.33
C GLN A 12 3.29 10.51 0.69
N LEU A 13 3.47 9.22 0.41
CA LEU A 13 4.69 8.68 -0.21
C LEU A 13 5.02 9.30 -1.58
N GLU A 14 4.01 9.79 -2.33
CA GLU A 14 4.24 10.51 -3.60
C GLU A 14 5.03 11.80 -3.39
N ASN A 15 4.67 12.60 -2.38
CA ASN A 15 5.43 13.81 -2.04
C ASN A 15 6.86 13.46 -1.61
N GLN A 16 7.04 12.40 -0.82
CA GLN A 16 8.38 11.94 -0.42
C GLN A 16 9.21 11.47 -1.63
N LEU A 17 8.58 10.78 -2.58
CA LEU A 17 9.23 10.30 -3.80
C LEU A 17 9.69 11.47 -4.69
N THR A 18 8.80 12.43 -4.95
CA THR A 18 9.17 13.64 -5.69
C THR A 18 10.24 14.43 -4.97
N GLU A 19 10.11 14.57 -3.64
CA GLU A 19 11.08 15.28 -2.83
C GLU A 19 12.46 14.62 -2.93
N ALA A 20 12.51 13.30 -2.75
CA ALA A 20 13.75 12.54 -2.84
C ALA A 20 14.37 12.63 -4.25
N PHE A 21 13.57 12.53 -5.31
CA PHE A 21 14.05 12.65 -6.68
C PHE A 21 14.62 14.04 -6.98
N ILE A 22 13.89 15.11 -6.66
CA ILE A 22 14.35 16.48 -6.88
C ILE A 22 15.58 16.80 -6.01
N LYS A 23 15.72 16.21 -4.81
CA LYS A 23 16.96 16.32 -4.01
C LYS A 23 18.17 15.72 -4.70
N VAL A 24 18.02 14.59 -5.41
CA VAL A 24 19.12 14.01 -6.21
C VAL A 24 19.59 15.03 -7.25
N LEU A 25 18.67 15.66 -7.97
CA LEU A 25 19.01 16.66 -8.99
C LEU A 25 19.60 17.94 -8.37
N ARG A 26 19.00 18.42 -7.28
CA ARG A 26 19.37 19.68 -6.60
C ARG A 26 20.73 19.64 -5.94
N TYR A 27 21.04 18.55 -5.23
CA TYR A 27 22.28 18.42 -4.46
C TYR A 27 23.37 17.65 -5.21
N GLY A 28 23.01 17.02 -6.34
CA GLY A 28 23.95 16.48 -7.30
C GLY A 28 24.77 17.56 -7.99
N THR A 29 25.61 17.13 -8.93
CA THR A 29 26.33 18.09 -9.78
C THR A 29 25.40 18.63 -10.88
N PRO A 30 25.63 19.85 -11.40
CA PRO A 30 24.84 20.39 -12.51
C PRO A 30 24.83 19.48 -13.74
N GLU A 31 25.92 18.76 -14.01
CA GLU A 31 26.04 17.81 -15.12
C GLU A 31 25.06 16.65 -15.02
N LEU A 32 24.72 16.21 -13.80
CA LEU A 32 23.71 15.18 -13.57
C LEU A 32 22.33 15.67 -14.00
N THR A 33 21.97 16.91 -13.64
CA THR A 33 20.71 17.52 -14.06
C THR A 33 20.67 17.73 -15.58
N GLN A 34 21.76 18.22 -16.16
CA GLN A 34 21.88 18.39 -17.60
C GLN A 34 21.75 17.05 -18.35
N SER A 35 22.34 15.98 -17.81
CA SER A 35 22.24 14.63 -18.36
C SER A 35 20.83 14.05 -18.22
N PHE A 36 20.13 14.34 -17.12
CA PHE A 36 18.72 13.97 -16.97
C PHE A 36 17.82 14.69 -17.99
N LEU A 37 18.01 16.01 -18.17
CA LEU A 37 17.27 16.78 -19.18
C LEU A 37 17.52 16.22 -20.59
N LEU A 38 18.78 15.94 -20.93
CA LEU A 38 19.12 15.34 -22.22
C LEU A 38 18.48 13.95 -22.39
N TYR A 39 18.53 13.11 -21.36
CA TYR A 39 17.88 11.79 -21.35
C TYR A 39 16.36 11.90 -21.57
N ALA A 40 15.72 12.92 -20.98
CA ALA A 40 14.31 13.23 -21.19
C ALA A 40 14.00 13.84 -22.58
N GLY A 41 14.99 13.96 -23.49
CA GLY A 41 14.84 14.55 -24.81
C GLY A 41 14.71 16.08 -24.79
N ILE A 42 15.32 16.73 -23.79
CA ILE A 42 15.36 18.19 -23.63
C ILE A 42 16.76 18.66 -23.99
N GLU A 43 16.96 18.89 -25.29
CA GLU A 43 18.24 19.34 -25.83
C GLU A 43 18.56 20.79 -25.45
N GLY A 44 19.84 21.17 -25.46
CA GLY A 44 20.30 22.51 -25.13
C GLY A 44 21.27 22.51 -23.97
N ASP A 45 22.02 23.59 -23.81
CA ASP A 45 22.99 23.77 -22.73
C ASP A 45 22.39 24.66 -21.64
N TYR A 46 22.05 24.06 -20.50
CA TYR A 46 21.43 24.74 -19.37
C TYR A 46 22.34 24.66 -18.14
N GLY A 47 22.29 25.69 -17.31
CA GLY A 47 23.10 25.77 -16.10
C GLY A 47 22.43 26.65 -15.04
N ASP A 48 23.08 26.71 -13.87
CA ASP A 48 22.63 27.48 -12.70
C ASP A 48 21.18 27.15 -12.33
N PHE A 49 20.91 25.86 -12.18
CA PHE A 49 19.57 25.34 -11.88
C PHE A 49 19.10 25.75 -10.48
N LYS A 50 17.80 26.07 -10.39
CA LYS A 50 17.07 26.21 -9.14
C LYS A 50 15.91 25.25 -9.12
N TYR A 51 15.54 24.83 -7.92
CA TYR A 51 14.58 23.76 -7.68
C TYR A 51 13.64 24.16 -6.56
N ASP A 52 12.35 23.95 -6.78
CA ASP A 52 11.29 24.10 -5.78
C ASP A 52 10.43 22.84 -5.73
N PHE A 53 9.89 22.55 -4.54
CA PHE A 53 8.95 21.47 -4.30
C PHE A 53 7.55 22.04 -4.19
N GLN A 54 6.55 21.33 -4.71
CA GLN A 54 5.15 21.75 -4.71
C GLN A 54 4.97 23.21 -5.14
N PHE A 55 5.24 23.45 -6.41
CA PHE A 55 5.20 24.80 -6.95
C PHE A 55 3.75 25.26 -7.09
N GLY A 56 3.17 25.77 -5.98
CA GLY A 56 1.77 26.17 -5.87
C GLY A 56 1.41 27.44 -6.64
N THR A 57 2.42 28.24 -7.00
CA THR A 57 2.25 29.47 -7.76
C THR A 57 2.30 29.21 -9.26
N ALA A 58 1.77 30.14 -10.06
CA ALA A 58 1.99 30.11 -11.51
C ALA A 58 3.41 30.60 -11.85
N VAL A 59 3.99 30.09 -12.93
CA VAL A 59 5.32 30.48 -13.40
C VAL A 59 5.23 31.91 -13.95
N GLN A 60 5.72 32.89 -13.19
CA GLN A 60 5.60 34.32 -13.53
C GLN A 60 6.67 34.79 -14.52
N SER A 61 7.79 34.08 -14.64
CA SER A 61 8.88 34.48 -15.53
C SER A 61 8.63 33.96 -16.95
N ARG A 62 9.07 34.72 -17.95
CA ARG A 62 9.05 34.29 -19.36
C ARG A 62 10.29 33.43 -19.61
N TYR A 63 10.08 32.19 -20.02
CA TYR A 63 11.15 31.26 -20.39
C TYR A 63 11.12 30.96 -21.89
N ASN A 64 12.29 30.72 -22.47
CA ASN A 64 12.42 30.33 -23.88
C ASN A 64 11.80 28.95 -24.13
N ARG A 65 11.96 28.04 -23.18
CA ARG A 65 11.35 26.69 -23.21
C ARG A 65 10.61 26.41 -21.91
N ASN A 66 9.41 25.87 -22.05
CA ASN A 66 8.56 25.47 -20.93
C ASN A 66 8.16 24.01 -21.16
N ILE A 67 8.44 23.18 -20.16
CA ILE A 67 8.32 21.73 -20.28
C ILE A 67 7.53 21.19 -19.10
N LEU A 68 6.67 20.22 -19.36
CA LEU A 68 6.01 19.41 -18.36
C LEU A 68 6.55 17.98 -18.46
N ILE A 69 7.19 17.49 -17.40
CA ILE A 69 7.62 16.11 -17.29
C ILE A 69 6.63 15.36 -16.39
N GLY A 70 5.94 14.37 -16.95
CA GLY A 70 5.15 13.40 -16.20
C GLY A 70 5.97 12.15 -15.92
N ILE A 71 5.99 11.67 -14.67
CA ILE A 71 6.68 10.43 -14.27
C ILE A 71 5.69 9.51 -13.55
N ALA A 72 5.50 8.29 -14.04
CA ALA A 72 4.62 7.29 -13.42
C ALA A 72 5.17 5.87 -13.54
N GLU A 73 4.48 4.85 -13.02
CA GLU A 73 4.92 3.46 -13.22
C GLU A 73 4.70 2.98 -14.66
N THR A 74 3.69 3.53 -15.35
CA THR A 74 3.39 3.26 -16.76
C THR A 74 3.45 4.57 -17.56
N ALA A 75 3.59 4.46 -18.89
CA ALA A 75 3.49 5.60 -19.79
C ALA A 75 2.04 5.87 -20.25
N GLU A 76 1.08 5.15 -19.66
CA GLU A 76 -0.34 5.32 -19.98
C GLU A 76 -0.84 6.62 -19.38
N ILE A 77 -1.79 7.26 -20.08
CA ILE A 77 -2.47 8.46 -19.61
C ILE A 77 -3.96 8.17 -19.58
N ASP A 78 -4.59 8.52 -18.46
CA ASP A 78 -6.04 8.55 -18.38
C ASP A 78 -6.56 9.81 -19.07
N GLU A 79 -7.26 9.63 -20.19
CA GLU A 79 -7.78 10.73 -21.00
C GLU A 79 -9.13 11.26 -20.46
N GLU A 80 -9.83 10.50 -19.61
CA GLU A 80 -11.13 10.89 -19.06
C GLU A 80 -11.01 11.32 -17.58
N PRO A 81 -11.70 12.40 -17.16
CA PRO A 81 -11.82 12.72 -15.74
C PRO A 81 -12.66 11.63 -15.05
N THR A 82 -12.18 11.13 -13.92
CA THR A 82 -12.99 10.21 -13.12
C THR A 82 -14.16 10.95 -12.48
N LYS A 83 -15.33 10.30 -12.34
CA LYS A 83 -16.54 10.92 -11.76
C LYS A 83 -16.35 11.50 -10.35
N GLU A 84 -15.30 11.12 -9.63
CA GLU A 84 -14.95 11.65 -8.31
C GLU A 84 -14.28 13.04 -8.41
N GLU A 85 -13.55 13.33 -9.49
CA GLU A 85 -12.87 14.61 -9.75
C GLU A 85 -13.86 15.74 -10.14
N GLU A 86 -15.06 15.42 -10.62
CA GLU A 86 -16.09 16.45 -10.90
C GLU A 86 -16.62 17.15 -9.64
N THR A 87 -16.41 16.57 -8.46
CA THR A 87 -17.00 17.04 -7.18
C THR A 87 -16.01 17.65 -6.19
N GLN A 88 -14.71 17.53 -6.41
CA GLN A 88 -13.70 18.18 -5.56
C GLN A 88 -13.26 19.51 -6.18
N ASP A 89 -13.30 20.57 -5.39
CA ASP A 89 -13.10 21.96 -5.79
C ASP A 89 -12.00 22.18 -6.86
N ARG A 90 -12.38 22.86 -7.94
CA ARG A 90 -11.56 23.30 -9.09
C ARG A 90 -10.29 24.12 -8.72
N GLU A 91 -10.03 24.36 -7.44
CA GLU A 91 -8.84 25.05 -6.94
C GLU A 91 -7.67 24.10 -6.58
N TYR A 92 -7.90 22.79 -6.39
CA TYR A 92 -6.83 21.84 -6.03
C TYR A 92 -6.17 21.11 -7.22
N GLU A 93 -6.67 21.25 -8.45
CA GLU A 93 -6.18 20.53 -9.66
C GLU A 93 -4.83 21.01 -10.24
N GLY A 94 -4.11 21.91 -9.57
CA GLY A 94 -3.06 22.68 -10.24
C GLY A 94 -1.61 22.45 -9.80
N ILE A 95 -1.34 21.97 -8.58
CA ILE A 95 0.01 22.06 -8.01
C ILE A 95 0.91 20.98 -8.59
N ALA A 96 1.92 21.40 -9.36
CA ALA A 96 2.96 20.49 -9.83
C ALA A 96 3.82 20.06 -8.65
N ASP A 97 4.13 18.78 -8.57
CA ASP A 97 4.87 18.19 -7.45
C ASP A 97 6.30 18.74 -7.34
N GLY A 98 6.90 19.12 -8.48
CA GLY A 98 8.24 19.70 -8.53
C GLY A 98 8.38 20.79 -9.60
N TYR A 99 9.37 21.65 -9.40
CA TYR A 99 9.74 22.68 -10.36
C TYR A 99 11.25 22.80 -10.46
N LEU A 100 11.74 22.92 -11.69
CA LEU A 100 13.13 23.21 -12.02
C LEU A 100 13.15 24.39 -12.99
N HIS A 101 14.08 25.30 -12.79
CA HIS A 101 14.37 26.30 -13.80
C HIS A 101 15.86 26.61 -13.91
N ALA A 102 16.31 26.90 -15.12
CA ALA A 102 17.67 27.34 -15.38
C ALA A 102 17.77 28.87 -15.26
N ALA A 103 19.00 29.37 -15.11
CA ALA A 103 19.22 30.81 -15.03
C ALA A 103 18.88 31.53 -16.35
N LYS A 104 18.70 32.86 -16.25
CA LYS A 104 18.47 33.77 -17.38
C LYS A 104 17.24 33.44 -18.24
N GLY A 105 16.26 32.72 -17.69
CA GLY A 105 15.00 32.44 -18.40
C GLY A 105 15.15 31.46 -19.57
N SER A 106 16.19 30.63 -19.60
CA SER A 106 16.38 29.68 -20.71
C SER A 106 15.39 28.51 -20.69
N LEU A 107 15.11 27.96 -19.49
CA LEU A 107 14.29 26.77 -19.32
C LEU A 107 13.48 26.81 -18.02
N ALA A 108 12.23 26.38 -18.10
CA ALA A 108 11.39 26.03 -16.97
C ALA A 108 10.76 24.65 -17.17
N VAL A 109 10.81 23.82 -16.12
CA VAL A 109 10.31 22.44 -16.12
C VAL A 109 9.42 22.24 -14.91
N LEU A 110 8.15 21.87 -15.13
CA LEU A 110 7.27 21.37 -14.08
C LEU A 110 7.30 19.84 -14.08
N PHE A 111 7.25 19.24 -12.90
CA PHE A 111 7.18 17.80 -12.70
C PHE A 111 5.82 17.43 -12.13
N GLU A 112 5.21 16.39 -12.71
CA GLU A 112 4.06 15.69 -12.17
C GLU A 112 4.44 14.22 -11.97
N VAL A 113 4.16 13.68 -10.79
CA VAL A 113 4.61 12.36 -10.37
C VAL A 113 3.43 11.53 -9.88
N LYS A 114 3.33 10.29 -10.37
CA LYS A 114 2.46 9.24 -9.82
C LYS A 114 3.28 8.03 -9.40
N ARG A 115 2.75 7.22 -8.48
CA ARG A 115 3.36 5.94 -8.08
C ARG A 115 2.38 4.76 -8.12
N GLY A 116 2.92 3.55 -8.10
CA GLY A 116 2.12 2.32 -7.95
C GLY A 116 1.12 2.14 -9.10
N ALA A 117 -0.17 2.05 -8.77
CA ALA A 117 -1.24 1.98 -9.78
C ALA A 117 -1.74 3.37 -10.23
N GLY A 118 -1.15 4.46 -9.74
CA GLY A 118 -1.48 5.82 -10.16
C GLY A 118 -1.08 6.05 -11.61
N ILE A 119 -2.03 6.53 -12.41
CA ILE A 119 -1.87 6.88 -13.82
C ILE A 119 -1.85 8.41 -13.92
N LEU A 120 -1.04 8.96 -14.82
CA LEU A 120 -1.10 10.39 -15.12
C LEU A 120 -2.45 10.69 -15.77
N ASN A 121 -3.16 11.73 -15.32
CA ASN A 121 -4.43 12.10 -15.93
C ASN A 121 -4.25 13.34 -16.85
N ARG A 122 -4.93 13.34 -17.99
CA ARG A 122 -4.85 14.42 -18.97
C ARG A 122 -5.36 15.76 -18.42
N PRO A 123 -6.47 15.83 -17.65
CA PRO A 123 -6.95 17.09 -17.09
C PRO A 123 -5.91 17.83 -16.22
N GLN A 124 -5.21 17.10 -15.34
CA GLN A 124 -4.17 17.61 -14.44
C GLN A 124 -2.94 18.06 -15.24
N LEU A 125 -2.47 17.26 -16.21
CA LEU A 125 -1.38 17.67 -17.10
C LEU A 125 -1.72 18.98 -17.83
N ASN A 126 -2.95 19.10 -18.36
CA ASN A 126 -3.42 20.32 -19.00
C ASN A 126 -3.53 21.50 -18.01
N ALA A 127 -3.91 21.25 -16.76
CA ALA A 127 -3.91 22.26 -15.71
C ALA A 127 -2.49 22.78 -15.41
N HIS A 128 -1.49 21.90 -15.35
CA HIS A 128 -0.09 22.31 -15.20
C HIS A 128 0.42 23.12 -16.39
N LYS A 129 0.07 22.75 -17.63
CA LYS A 129 0.44 23.55 -18.82
C LYS A 129 -0.07 24.98 -18.74
N ARG A 130 -1.28 25.20 -18.19
CA ARG A 130 -1.86 26.54 -17.97
C ARG A 130 -1.10 27.37 -16.93
N ARG A 131 -0.21 26.78 -16.14
CA ARG A 131 0.60 27.53 -15.15
C ARG A 131 1.75 28.33 -15.77
N PHE A 132 2.12 28.04 -17.02
CA PHE A 132 3.06 28.86 -17.78
C PHE A 132 2.34 30.09 -18.36
N LYS A 133 2.17 31.14 -17.54
CA LYS A 133 1.32 32.30 -17.88
C LYS A 133 1.62 33.00 -19.20
N TRP A 134 2.88 32.99 -19.63
CA TRP A 134 3.34 33.72 -20.81
C TRP A 134 3.41 32.85 -22.07
N MET A 135 2.85 31.65 -22.03
CA MET A 135 2.89 30.69 -23.13
C MET A 135 1.50 30.10 -23.38
N ASN A 136 1.19 29.82 -24.64
CA ASN A 136 0.01 29.04 -24.96
C ASN A 136 0.21 27.60 -24.44
N PRO A 137 -0.73 27.02 -23.68
CA PRO A 137 -0.60 25.65 -23.17
C PRO A 137 -0.24 24.61 -24.24
N ASN A 138 -0.66 24.81 -25.50
CA ASN A 138 -0.35 23.92 -26.61
C ASN A 138 1.11 24.00 -27.09
N GLN A 139 1.87 25.00 -26.64
CA GLN A 139 3.29 25.17 -26.93
C GLN A 139 4.19 24.62 -25.81
N VAL A 140 3.60 24.23 -24.67
CA VAL A 140 4.34 23.59 -23.59
C VAL A 140 4.68 22.17 -24.01
N GLU A 141 5.97 21.86 -24.06
CA GLU A 141 6.43 20.53 -24.42
C GLU A 141 6.09 19.54 -23.30
N GLU A 142 5.52 18.39 -23.65
CA GLU A 142 5.26 17.30 -22.71
C GLU A 142 6.31 16.20 -22.91
N ARG A 143 6.81 15.66 -21.80
CA ARG A 143 7.67 14.47 -21.77
C ARG A 143 7.13 13.50 -20.75
N LEU A 144 6.98 12.24 -21.16
CA LEU A 144 6.47 11.18 -20.31
C LEU A 144 7.59 10.18 -20.06
N LEU A 145 7.86 9.92 -18.80
CA LEU A 145 8.86 8.95 -18.35
C LEU A 145 8.19 7.93 -17.43
N THR A 146 8.74 6.73 -17.40
CA THR A 146 8.40 5.78 -16.33
C THR A 146 9.43 5.84 -15.21
N TRP A 147 9.04 5.47 -13.98
CA TRP A 147 9.99 5.30 -12.89
C TRP A 147 11.08 4.27 -13.24
N ARG A 148 10.75 3.24 -14.02
CA ARG A 148 11.74 2.30 -14.56
C ARG A 148 12.81 3.00 -15.39
N MET A 149 12.41 3.87 -16.33
CA MET A 149 13.34 4.64 -17.16
C MET A 149 14.20 5.57 -16.31
N VAL A 150 13.61 6.27 -15.34
CA VAL A 150 14.36 7.16 -14.43
C VAL A 150 15.39 6.38 -13.62
N LEU A 151 15.01 5.21 -13.07
CA LEU A 151 15.93 4.37 -12.30
C LEU A 151 17.02 3.76 -13.16
N GLU A 152 16.73 3.39 -14.41
CA GLU A 152 17.73 2.93 -15.36
C GLU A 152 18.74 4.04 -15.70
N PHE A 153 18.24 5.24 -16.01
CA PHE A 153 19.08 6.42 -16.20
C PHE A 153 20.02 6.65 -15.01
N LEU A 154 19.48 6.65 -13.77
CA LEU A 154 20.29 6.88 -12.58
C LEU A 154 21.35 5.78 -12.38
N ARG A 155 21.03 4.51 -12.66
CA ARG A 155 22.02 3.42 -12.61
C ARG A 155 23.14 3.64 -13.61
N THR A 156 22.82 4.02 -14.85
CA THR A 156 23.83 4.34 -15.88
C THR A 156 24.66 5.56 -15.50
N GLU A 157 24.06 6.62 -14.97
CA GLU A 157 24.80 7.80 -14.50
C GLU A 157 25.73 7.46 -13.34
N ARG A 158 25.28 6.62 -12.42
CA ARG A 158 26.06 6.19 -11.25
C ARG A 158 27.41 5.61 -11.67
N GLU A 159 27.44 4.78 -12.72
CA GLU A 159 28.66 4.12 -13.22
C GLU A 159 29.76 5.08 -13.68
N LYS A 160 29.41 6.34 -13.98
CA LYS A 160 30.38 7.38 -14.41
C LYS A 160 31.20 7.95 -13.25
N TYR A 161 30.79 7.72 -12.00
CA TYR A 161 31.40 8.33 -10.82
C TYR A 161 32.14 7.32 -9.95
N LYS A 162 33.18 7.78 -9.25
CA LYS A 162 33.86 6.98 -8.21
C LYS A 162 32.96 6.81 -6.99
N SER A 163 33.12 5.70 -6.26
CA SER A 163 32.25 5.30 -5.14
C SER A 163 32.05 6.37 -4.05
N ILE A 164 33.05 7.22 -3.78
CA ILE A 164 32.97 8.26 -2.75
C ILE A 164 32.41 9.60 -3.26
N HIS A 165 32.00 9.68 -4.52
CA HIS A 165 31.49 10.91 -5.12
C HIS A 165 30.07 11.23 -4.63
N ARG A 166 29.76 12.52 -4.42
CA ARG A 166 28.44 12.95 -3.90
C ARG A 166 27.26 12.42 -4.73
N ASN A 167 27.38 12.39 -6.06
CA ASN A 167 26.32 11.88 -6.93
C ASN A 167 26.07 10.38 -6.68
N VAL A 168 27.11 9.59 -6.36
CA VAL A 168 26.94 8.17 -6.02
C VAL A 168 26.13 8.03 -4.75
N LEU A 169 26.45 8.78 -3.70
CA LEU A 169 25.69 8.72 -2.43
C LEU A 169 24.22 9.10 -2.62
N LEU A 170 23.95 10.16 -3.39
CA LEU A 170 22.58 10.61 -3.68
C LEU A 170 21.81 9.60 -4.54
N ILE A 171 22.44 9.07 -5.59
CA ILE A 171 21.83 8.09 -6.49
C ILE A 171 21.58 6.77 -5.77
N ASP A 172 22.59 6.23 -5.08
CA ASP A 172 22.49 4.94 -4.37
C ASP A 172 21.40 5.04 -3.28
N GLY A 173 21.36 6.14 -2.52
CA GLY A 173 20.31 6.38 -1.52
C GLY A 173 18.90 6.51 -2.11
N PHE A 174 18.76 7.15 -3.27
CA PHE A 174 17.46 7.24 -3.95
C PHE A 174 17.02 5.91 -4.55
N ILE A 175 17.93 5.13 -5.14
CA ILE A 175 17.65 3.79 -5.66
C ILE A 175 17.26 2.85 -4.51
N GLU A 176 17.93 2.93 -3.37
CA GLU A 176 17.57 2.18 -2.16
C GLU A 176 16.17 2.56 -1.67
N PHE A 177 15.86 3.85 -1.55
CA PHE A 177 14.53 4.35 -1.24
C PHE A 177 13.46 3.77 -2.20
N CYS A 178 13.73 3.84 -3.51
CA CYS A 178 12.80 3.32 -4.53
C CYS A 178 12.62 1.80 -4.42
N SER A 179 13.71 1.07 -4.16
CA SER A 179 13.66 -0.38 -3.95
C SER A 179 12.80 -0.74 -2.74
N TYR A 180 13.01 -0.06 -1.61
CA TYR A 180 12.25 -0.27 -0.39
C TYR A 180 10.75 0.02 -0.57
N HIS A 181 10.43 1.05 -1.35
CA HIS A 181 9.05 1.44 -1.62
C HIS A 181 8.42 0.80 -2.87
N LEU A 182 9.14 -0.11 -3.52
CA LEU A 182 8.72 -0.84 -4.74
C LEU A 182 8.40 0.08 -5.93
N ILE A 183 9.13 1.18 -6.07
CA ILE A 183 9.01 2.14 -7.18
C ILE A 183 9.73 1.60 -8.41
N GLY A 184 9.15 1.79 -9.61
CA GLY A 184 9.68 1.28 -10.88
C GLY A 184 9.25 -0.15 -11.22
N LYS A 185 8.31 -0.70 -10.44
CA LYS A 185 7.72 -2.03 -10.63
C LYS A 185 6.22 -1.89 -10.83
N VAL A 186 5.71 -2.48 -11.91
CA VAL A 186 4.26 -2.58 -12.11
C VAL A 186 3.69 -3.68 -11.22
N SER A 187 2.44 -3.54 -10.79
CA SER A 187 1.83 -4.47 -9.82
C SER A 187 1.84 -5.94 -10.27
N SER A 188 1.85 -6.20 -11.58
CA SER A 188 1.94 -7.55 -12.14
C SER A 188 3.31 -8.23 -11.98
N GLU A 189 4.36 -7.47 -11.71
CA GLU A 189 5.73 -7.97 -11.52
C GLU A 189 6.08 -8.20 -10.05
N LEU A 190 5.27 -7.67 -9.13
CA LEU A 190 5.52 -7.81 -7.71
C LEU A 190 5.26 -9.25 -7.26
N THR A 191 6.21 -9.81 -6.54
CA THR A 191 6.03 -11.07 -5.84
C THR A 191 5.34 -10.83 -4.48
N PRO A 192 4.63 -11.83 -3.92
CA PRO A 192 4.11 -11.75 -2.56
C PRO A 192 5.17 -11.36 -1.53
N GLY A 193 6.39 -11.92 -1.64
CA GLY A 193 7.49 -11.65 -0.70
C GLY A 193 7.96 -10.20 -0.73
N GLU A 194 8.09 -9.59 -1.92
CA GLU A 194 8.47 -8.18 -2.04
C GLU A 194 7.44 -7.25 -1.40
N ILE A 195 6.16 -7.56 -1.56
CA ILE A 195 5.09 -6.80 -0.91
C ILE A 195 5.14 -6.98 0.60
N ILE A 196 5.38 -8.19 1.11
CA ILE A 196 5.47 -8.43 2.56
C ILE A 196 6.61 -7.63 3.17
N ASN A 197 7.80 -7.65 2.54
CA ASN A 197 8.97 -6.91 3.03
C ASN A 197 8.71 -5.42 3.25
N ARG A 198 7.79 -4.81 2.49
CA ARG A 198 7.39 -3.41 2.67
C ARG A 198 6.64 -3.16 3.99
N TYR A 199 5.85 -4.12 4.47
CA TYR A 199 5.02 -3.99 5.67
C TYR A 199 5.60 -4.73 6.88
N ASP A 200 6.60 -5.58 6.66
CA ASP A 200 7.15 -6.47 7.68
C ASP A 200 8.36 -5.88 8.40
N LEU A 201 8.12 -4.90 9.27
CA LEU A 201 9.18 -4.28 10.07
C LEU A 201 9.84 -5.24 11.07
N SER A 202 9.16 -6.33 11.44
CA SER A 202 9.58 -7.27 12.50
C SER A 202 10.08 -8.62 11.98
N GLY A 203 9.91 -8.92 10.69
CA GLY A 203 10.19 -10.22 10.08
C GLY A 203 9.08 -11.27 10.30
N TYR A 204 8.04 -10.96 11.08
CA TYR A 204 6.99 -11.92 11.42
C TYR A 204 6.01 -12.19 10.29
N LEU A 205 5.72 -11.21 9.43
CA LEU A 205 4.79 -11.42 8.31
C LEU A 205 5.41 -12.31 7.23
N MET A 206 6.72 -12.19 6.99
CA MET A 206 7.47 -13.08 6.11
C MET A 206 7.49 -14.49 6.67
N GLU A 207 7.73 -14.64 7.97
CA GLU A 207 7.68 -15.95 8.62
C GLU A 207 6.29 -16.60 8.60
N LEU A 208 5.21 -15.82 8.60
CA LEU A 208 3.85 -16.31 8.39
C LEU A 208 3.61 -16.66 6.93
N HIS A 209 4.14 -15.88 6.00
CA HIS A 209 4.06 -16.17 4.57
C HIS A 209 4.75 -17.49 4.24
N ASP A 210 5.99 -17.69 4.67
CA ASP A 210 6.74 -18.93 4.45
C ASP A 210 6.00 -20.10 5.08
N PHE A 211 5.50 -19.94 6.30
CA PHE A 211 4.73 -20.98 6.98
C PHE A 211 3.46 -21.35 6.21
N ALA A 212 2.66 -20.37 5.78
CA ALA A 212 1.42 -20.60 5.06
C ALA A 212 1.65 -21.18 3.64
N SER A 213 2.74 -20.78 2.98
CA SER A 213 3.13 -21.29 1.66
C SER A 213 3.59 -22.76 1.69
N ASN A 214 4.07 -23.24 2.84
CA ASN A 214 4.53 -24.62 3.02
C ASN A 214 3.41 -25.66 3.19
N PHE A 215 2.14 -25.24 3.27
CA PHE A 215 1.03 -26.18 3.31
C PHE A 215 0.87 -26.90 1.95
N PRO A 216 0.44 -28.18 1.94
CA PRO A 216 0.29 -28.94 0.71
C PRO A 216 -0.65 -28.28 -0.31
N GLY A 217 -0.18 -28.11 -1.54
CA GLY A 217 -0.98 -27.57 -2.64
C GLY A 217 -1.38 -26.11 -2.46
N VAL A 218 -0.66 -25.34 -1.63
CA VAL A 218 -0.89 -23.91 -1.48
C VAL A 218 -0.21 -23.10 -2.57
N THR A 219 -0.91 -22.09 -3.07
CA THR A 219 -0.38 -21.08 -3.99
C THR A 219 -0.79 -19.70 -3.49
N PRO A 220 0.18 -18.85 -3.06
CA PRO A 220 -0.09 -17.46 -2.74
C PRO A 220 -0.34 -16.66 -4.03
N LEU A 221 -1.40 -15.86 -4.06
CA LEU A 221 -1.76 -15.00 -5.20
C LEU A 221 -2.04 -13.57 -4.73
N LEU A 222 -1.56 -12.60 -5.50
CA LEU A 222 -1.88 -11.20 -5.27
C LEU A 222 -3.26 -10.87 -5.80
N SER A 223 -4.09 -10.28 -4.94
CA SER A 223 -5.40 -9.76 -5.33
C SER A 223 -5.29 -8.30 -5.77
N LYS A 224 -6.20 -7.88 -6.65
CA LYS A 224 -6.34 -6.46 -7.03
C LYS A 224 -6.65 -5.55 -5.84
N SER A 225 -7.19 -6.09 -4.75
CA SER A 225 -7.58 -5.34 -3.55
C SER A 225 -6.43 -5.05 -2.58
N GLY A 226 -5.20 -5.34 -2.98
CA GLY A 226 -4.04 -5.10 -2.13
C GLY A 226 -3.88 -6.17 -1.05
N SER A 227 -4.06 -7.45 -1.38
CA SER A 227 -3.88 -8.56 -0.46
C SER A 227 -3.13 -9.73 -1.08
N ILE A 228 -2.49 -10.55 -0.26
CA ILE A 228 -1.96 -11.87 -0.65
C ILE A 228 -2.92 -12.92 -0.14
N GLU A 229 -3.56 -13.66 -1.05
CA GLU A 229 -4.50 -14.72 -0.74
C GLU A 229 -3.84 -16.09 -0.93
N TYR A 230 -3.97 -16.95 0.08
CA TYR A 230 -3.36 -18.28 0.08
C TYR A 230 -4.44 -19.30 -0.29
N TYR A 231 -4.40 -19.73 -1.54
CA TYR A 231 -5.31 -20.73 -2.10
C TYR A 231 -4.74 -22.13 -1.87
N ALA A 232 -5.56 -23.05 -1.39
CA ALA A 232 -5.23 -24.48 -1.37
C ALA A 232 -6.26 -25.29 -2.16
N VAL A 233 -5.83 -26.42 -2.71
CA VAL A 233 -6.73 -27.38 -3.38
C VAL A 233 -7.31 -28.33 -2.33
N ALA A 234 -8.61 -28.25 -2.10
CA ALA A 234 -9.30 -29.19 -1.22
C ALA A 234 -9.36 -30.60 -1.85
N PRO A 235 -9.59 -31.68 -1.07
CA PRO A 235 -9.65 -33.06 -1.60
C PRO A 235 -10.66 -33.27 -2.73
N ASN A 236 -11.69 -32.42 -2.81
CA ASN A 236 -12.69 -32.44 -3.88
C ASN A 236 -12.26 -31.64 -5.13
N GLY A 237 -10.99 -31.26 -5.24
CA GLY A 237 -10.43 -30.45 -6.34
C GLY A 237 -10.73 -28.95 -6.27
N ALA A 238 -11.58 -28.49 -5.33
CA ALA A 238 -11.95 -27.08 -5.27
C ALA A 238 -10.83 -26.23 -4.67
N LYS A 239 -10.40 -25.19 -5.38
CA LYS A 239 -9.50 -24.15 -4.84
C LYS A 239 -10.24 -23.28 -3.83
N ARG A 240 -9.68 -23.10 -2.64
CA ARG A 240 -10.28 -22.30 -1.56
C ARG A 240 -9.21 -21.45 -0.88
N VAL A 241 -9.55 -20.20 -0.57
CA VAL A 241 -8.73 -19.35 0.29
C VAL A 241 -8.98 -19.72 1.75
N PHE A 242 -7.90 -19.91 2.51
CA PHE A 242 -7.96 -20.17 3.95
C PHE A 242 -7.22 -19.10 4.77
N PHE A 243 -6.28 -18.38 4.16
CA PHE A 243 -5.47 -17.37 4.83
C PHE A 243 -5.25 -16.17 3.90
N THR A 244 -5.17 -14.96 4.44
CA THR A 244 -4.93 -13.75 3.67
C THR A 244 -4.11 -12.75 4.49
N LEU A 245 -3.07 -12.18 3.86
CA LEU A 245 -2.39 -10.99 4.36
C LEU A 245 -2.94 -9.77 3.60
N TRP A 246 -3.73 -8.94 4.26
CA TRP A 246 -4.35 -7.75 3.68
C TRP A 246 -3.54 -6.51 4.04
N TYR A 247 -2.48 -6.27 3.30
CA TYR A 247 -1.53 -5.19 3.58
C TYR A 247 -2.12 -3.79 3.39
N ALA A 248 -3.05 -3.60 2.45
CA ALA A 248 -3.74 -2.31 2.29
C ALA A 248 -4.55 -1.87 3.52
N ARG A 249 -4.83 -2.81 4.44
CA ARG A 249 -5.50 -2.54 5.72
C ARG A 249 -4.67 -2.97 6.94
N GLU A 250 -3.45 -3.44 6.72
CA GLU A 250 -2.55 -3.97 7.76
C GLU A 250 -3.20 -5.06 8.64
N ILE A 251 -3.97 -5.96 8.01
CA ILE A 251 -4.75 -7.00 8.69
C ILE A 251 -4.42 -8.39 8.15
N ILE A 252 -4.31 -9.36 9.05
CA ILE A 252 -4.39 -10.79 8.78
C ILE A 252 -5.84 -11.25 8.80
N VAL A 253 -6.24 -12.02 7.79
CA VAL A 253 -7.58 -12.64 7.73
C VAL A 253 -7.46 -14.16 7.71
N LEU A 254 -8.02 -14.81 8.74
CA LEU A 254 -8.24 -16.26 8.74
C LEU A 254 -9.62 -16.55 8.14
N LYS A 255 -9.71 -17.48 7.18
CA LYS A 255 -10.94 -17.75 6.41
C LYS A 255 -11.44 -19.20 6.55
N PRO A 256 -11.79 -19.68 7.76
CA PRO A 256 -12.29 -21.05 7.96
C PRO A 256 -13.66 -21.30 7.27
N LYS A 257 -14.23 -22.50 7.43
CA LYS A 257 -15.62 -22.80 7.02
C LYS A 257 -16.60 -22.47 8.14
N LYS A 258 -17.81 -22.09 7.73
CA LYS A 258 -18.95 -21.86 8.64
C LYS A 258 -18.55 -20.83 9.72
N MET A 259 -19.12 -20.94 10.90
CA MET A 259 -18.93 -20.01 12.01
C MET A 259 -17.64 -20.26 12.82
N VAL A 260 -16.70 -21.06 12.32
CA VAL A 260 -15.41 -21.29 13.01
C VAL A 260 -14.60 -20.00 13.15
N GLY A 261 -14.82 -19.00 12.29
CA GLY A 261 -14.22 -17.66 12.47
C GLY A 261 -14.59 -17.08 13.84
N LEU A 262 -15.84 -17.19 14.26
CA LEU A 262 -16.27 -16.75 15.59
C LEU A 262 -15.58 -17.50 16.74
N TYR A 263 -15.08 -18.72 16.51
CA TYR A 263 -14.35 -19.47 17.53
C TYR A 263 -12.92 -18.94 17.64
N LEU A 264 -12.29 -18.67 16.49
CA LEU A 264 -10.96 -18.08 16.45
C LEU A 264 -10.97 -16.65 17.01
N ASP A 265 -12.07 -15.91 16.90
CA ASP A 265 -12.20 -14.59 17.54
C ASP A 265 -12.10 -14.66 19.07
N LEU A 266 -12.54 -15.76 19.70
CA LEU A 266 -12.35 -15.97 21.14
C LEU A 266 -10.86 -16.05 21.49
N LEU A 267 -10.05 -16.68 20.63
CA LEU A 267 -8.60 -16.74 20.81
C LEU A 267 -7.95 -15.38 20.59
N VAL A 268 -8.43 -14.61 19.60
CA VAL A 268 -7.97 -13.23 19.36
C VAL A 268 -8.30 -12.35 20.57
N ALA A 269 -9.54 -12.39 21.07
CA ALA A 269 -9.95 -11.61 22.23
C ALA A 269 -9.18 -12.02 23.50
N LYS A 270 -8.90 -13.31 23.67
CA LYS A 270 -8.05 -13.78 24.77
C LYS A 270 -6.61 -13.31 24.67
N THR A 271 -6.02 -13.41 23.48
CA THR A 271 -4.58 -13.16 23.27
C THR A 271 -4.27 -11.66 23.24
N PHE A 272 -5.12 -10.88 22.58
CA PHE A 272 -4.89 -9.45 22.34
C PHE A 272 -5.81 -8.55 23.16
N LEU A 273 -6.69 -9.12 23.98
CA LEU A 273 -7.67 -8.40 24.82
C LEU A 273 -8.71 -7.58 24.04
N GLN A 274 -8.75 -7.70 22.72
CA GLN A 274 -9.64 -6.99 21.82
C GLN A 274 -9.81 -7.74 20.49
N ASN A 275 -10.79 -7.32 19.68
CA ASN A 275 -10.92 -7.71 18.27
C ASN A 275 -10.91 -6.48 17.37
N VAL A 276 -10.55 -6.70 16.10
CA VAL A 276 -10.54 -5.64 15.09
C VAL A 276 -11.97 -5.19 14.80
N GLU A 277 -12.17 -3.88 14.76
CA GLU A 277 -13.44 -3.26 14.39
C GLU A 277 -13.40 -2.80 12.94
N ILE A 278 -14.10 -3.51 12.05
CA ILE A 278 -14.18 -3.16 10.62
C ILE A 278 -15.62 -3.30 10.12
N SER A 279 -15.94 -2.61 9.02
CA SER A 279 -17.25 -2.69 8.35
C SER A 279 -17.62 -4.11 7.89
N TYR A 280 -16.65 -5.03 7.79
CA TYR A 280 -16.85 -6.44 7.43
C TYR A 280 -17.12 -7.36 8.62
N ASN A 281 -17.39 -6.79 9.78
CA ASN A 281 -17.62 -7.52 11.02
C ASN A 281 -18.75 -8.57 10.88
N TYR A 282 -19.71 -8.37 9.98
CA TYR A 282 -20.75 -9.35 9.62
C TYR A 282 -20.24 -10.65 8.95
N LYS A 283 -18.94 -10.86 8.75
CA LYS A 283 -18.44 -12.12 8.18
C LYS A 283 -18.10 -13.14 9.26
N THR A 284 -19.06 -14.01 9.62
CA THR A 284 -18.89 -15.07 10.65
C THR A 284 -17.75 -16.06 10.37
N GLN A 285 -17.40 -16.21 9.09
CA GLN A 285 -16.42 -17.16 8.59
C GLN A 285 -15.02 -16.55 8.43
N GLU A 286 -14.83 -15.30 8.86
CA GLU A 286 -13.55 -14.60 8.79
C GLU A 286 -13.17 -14.10 10.20
N THR A 287 -11.89 -14.21 10.55
CA THR A 287 -11.29 -13.64 11.77
C THR A 287 -10.21 -12.66 11.38
N PHE A 288 -10.16 -11.53 12.06
CA PHE A 288 -9.31 -10.39 11.72
C PHE A 288 -8.32 -10.11 12.85
N ILE A 289 -7.06 -9.84 12.49
CA ILE A 289 -5.96 -9.58 13.43
C ILE A 289 -5.07 -8.50 12.82
N MET A 290 -4.72 -7.46 13.57
CA MET A 290 -3.82 -6.41 13.05
C MET A 290 -2.37 -6.91 12.97
N PHE A 291 -1.59 -6.38 12.01
CA PHE A 291 -0.17 -6.68 11.89
C PHE A 291 0.63 -6.25 13.13
N ASP A 292 0.33 -5.07 13.68
CA ASP A 292 1.04 -4.45 14.81
C ASP A 292 0.81 -5.15 16.16
N TRP A 293 -0.18 -6.05 16.25
CA TRP A 293 -0.42 -6.88 17.44
C TRP A 293 0.59 -8.02 17.56
N ILE A 294 1.32 -8.35 16.50
CA ILE A 294 2.32 -9.40 16.49
C ILE A 294 3.64 -8.83 17.01
N GLN A 295 3.77 -8.81 18.33
CA GLN A 295 4.89 -8.16 19.02
C GLN A 295 5.91 -9.16 19.57
N SER A 296 5.64 -10.47 19.47
CA SER A 296 6.48 -11.49 20.07
C SER A 296 6.48 -12.80 19.28
N ARG A 297 7.52 -13.61 19.52
CA ARG A 297 7.61 -14.99 19.02
C ARG A 297 6.45 -15.87 19.48
N GLU A 298 5.91 -15.63 20.67
CA GLU A 298 4.75 -16.36 21.18
C GLU A 298 3.50 -16.06 20.35
N HIS A 299 3.24 -14.79 20.04
CA HIS A 299 2.13 -14.39 19.16
C HIS A 299 2.25 -15.06 17.78
N LEU A 300 3.46 -15.08 17.22
CA LEU A 300 3.74 -15.74 15.95
C LEU A 300 3.40 -17.25 16.00
N GLN A 301 3.78 -17.95 17.07
CA GLN A 301 3.48 -19.39 17.20
C GLN A 301 1.99 -19.67 17.39
N LEU A 302 1.27 -18.82 18.14
CA LEU A 302 -0.19 -18.89 18.25
C LEU A 302 -0.85 -18.70 16.88
N LEU A 303 -0.41 -17.71 16.10
CA LEU A 303 -0.92 -17.47 14.75
C LEU A 303 -0.67 -18.65 13.81
N ARG A 304 0.52 -19.26 13.84
CA ARG A 304 0.81 -20.48 13.08
C ARG A 304 -0.15 -21.62 13.43
N SER A 305 -0.45 -21.79 14.71
CA SER A 305 -1.47 -22.75 15.18
C SER A 305 -2.85 -22.43 14.61
N TRP A 306 -3.29 -21.16 14.65
CA TRP A 306 -4.61 -20.77 14.16
C TRP A 306 -4.73 -20.87 12.64
N ILE A 307 -3.67 -20.56 11.89
CA ILE A 307 -3.57 -20.80 10.44
C ILE A 307 -3.70 -22.29 10.14
N THR A 308 -3.03 -23.15 10.94
CA THR A 308 -3.15 -24.61 10.82
C THR A 308 -4.58 -25.07 11.05
N THR A 309 -5.23 -24.62 12.14
CA THR A 309 -6.64 -24.92 12.42
C THR A 309 -7.54 -24.49 11.26
N THR A 310 -7.28 -23.30 10.70
CA THR A 310 -8.04 -22.76 9.58
C THR A 310 -7.86 -23.60 8.32
N TYR A 311 -6.63 -24.00 8.00
CA TYR A 311 -6.33 -24.90 6.88
C TYR A 311 -7.05 -26.24 7.05
N GLN A 312 -6.91 -26.90 8.21
CA GLN A 312 -7.55 -28.20 8.47
C GLN A 312 -9.08 -28.13 8.34
N ASN A 313 -9.69 -27.07 8.87
CA ASN A 313 -11.14 -26.87 8.76
C ASN A 313 -11.58 -26.52 7.33
N LYS A 314 -10.88 -25.62 6.66
CA LYS A 314 -11.26 -25.09 5.34
C LYS A 314 -10.95 -26.02 4.19
N ILE A 315 -9.83 -26.73 4.26
CA ILE A 315 -9.32 -27.55 3.17
C ILE A 315 -9.64 -29.02 3.45
N ASN A 316 -9.32 -29.51 4.63
CA ASN A 316 -9.49 -30.92 4.99
C ASN A 316 -10.86 -31.26 5.61
N ASN A 317 -11.79 -30.30 5.68
CA ASN A 317 -13.13 -30.48 6.27
C ASN A 317 -13.13 -30.92 7.74
N GLN A 318 -12.04 -30.72 8.48
CA GLN A 318 -11.99 -31.12 9.89
C GLN A 318 -12.99 -30.28 10.71
N SER A 319 -13.93 -30.95 11.38
CA SER A 319 -14.88 -30.29 12.27
C SER A 319 -14.17 -29.83 13.55
N ILE A 320 -14.69 -28.75 14.14
CA ILE A 320 -14.24 -28.25 15.43
C ILE A 320 -15.37 -28.41 16.42
N ASP A 321 -15.12 -29.19 17.46
CA ASP A 321 -16.01 -29.33 18.61
C ASP A 321 -15.83 -28.11 19.53
N ILE A 322 -16.90 -27.36 19.75
CA ILE A 322 -16.84 -26.08 20.48
C ILE A 322 -16.50 -26.28 21.96
N GLN A 323 -16.97 -27.37 22.58
CA GLN A 323 -16.73 -27.63 24.00
C GLN A 323 -15.25 -27.98 24.22
N LYS A 324 -14.71 -28.89 23.39
CA LYS A 324 -13.27 -29.21 23.39
C LYS A 324 -12.41 -27.99 23.05
N PHE A 325 -12.86 -27.16 22.11
CA PHE A 325 -12.16 -25.94 21.74
C PHE A 325 -12.07 -24.98 22.93
N ILE A 326 -13.18 -24.72 23.61
CA ILE A 326 -13.23 -23.85 24.81
C ILE A 326 -12.34 -24.40 25.92
N SER A 327 -12.45 -25.70 26.23
CA SER A 327 -11.68 -26.32 27.31
C SER A 327 -10.19 -26.33 27.02
N ASN A 328 -9.77 -26.72 25.82
CA ASN A 328 -8.36 -26.84 25.45
C ASN A 328 -7.67 -25.48 25.43
N ASN A 329 -8.39 -24.43 25.03
CA ASN A 329 -7.86 -23.07 24.98
C ASN A 329 -8.13 -22.28 26.26
N LYS A 330 -8.76 -22.88 27.28
CA LYS A 330 -9.10 -22.23 28.57
C LYS A 330 -9.80 -20.88 28.35
N ILE A 331 -10.80 -20.85 27.47
CA ILE A 331 -11.57 -19.63 27.20
C ILE A 331 -12.42 -19.28 28.43
N THR A 332 -12.44 -18.02 28.82
CA THR A 332 -13.22 -17.50 29.96
C THR A 332 -14.44 -16.71 29.49
N LEU A 333 -15.36 -16.41 30.42
CA LEU A 333 -16.49 -15.52 30.14
C LEU A 333 -16.03 -14.12 29.69
N LYS A 334 -14.95 -13.60 30.29
CA LYS A 334 -14.37 -12.31 29.90
C LYS A 334 -13.84 -12.32 28.47
N ASP A 335 -13.18 -13.41 28.04
CA ASP A 335 -12.71 -13.55 26.66
C ASP A 335 -13.90 -13.56 25.68
N PHE A 336 -14.99 -14.23 26.06
CA PHE A 336 -16.22 -14.24 25.30
C PHE A 336 -16.85 -12.85 25.20
N GLU A 337 -17.00 -12.12 26.31
CA GLU A 337 -17.56 -10.75 26.32
C GLU A 337 -16.74 -9.78 25.48
N ASN A 338 -15.42 -9.92 25.50
CA ASN A 338 -14.51 -9.12 24.66
C ASN A 338 -14.52 -9.55 23.19
N SER A 339 -15.02 -10.75 22.89
CA SER A 339 -15.07 -11.29 21.53
C SER A 339 -16.22 -10.70 20.70
N ARG A 340 -16.09 -10.71 19.37
CA ARG A 340 -17.20 -10.28 18.48
C ARG A 340 -18.52 -11.02 18.72
N ILE A 341 -18.49 -12.29 19.13
CA ILE A 341 -19.71 -13.08 19.39
C ILE A 341 -20.35 -12.78 20.75
N GLY A 342 -19.60 -12.26 21.72
CA GLY A 342 -20.13 -11.90 23.04
C GLY A 342 -20.62 -10.46 23.17
N ARG A 343 -20.22 -9.57 22.25
CA ARG A 343 -20.69 -8.17 22.23
C ARG A 343 -22.22 -8.11 22.14
N GLU A 344 -22.81 -7.22 22.94
CA GLU A 344 -24.25 -6.92 22.92
C GLU A 344 -24.63 -5.89 21.85
N ASP A 345 -23.66 -5.39 21.09
CA ASP A 345 -23.85 -4.26 20.19
C ASP A 345 -24.85 -4.57 19.05
N ASP A 346 -25.99 -3.87 19.08
CA ASP A 346 -27.16 -4.11 18.24
C ASP A 346 -26.88 -3.98 16.74
N SER A 347 -25.94 -3.11 16.34
CA SER A 347 -25.63 -2.84 14.93
C SER A 347 -25.09 -4.06 14.16
N PHE A 348 -24.44 -5.01 14.85
CA PHE A 348 -23.79 -6.17 14.25
C PHE A 348 -24.78 -7.28 13.85
N PHE A 349 -25.85 -7.46 14.63
CA PHE A 349 -26.75 -8.60 14.51
C PHE A 349 -28.06 -8.29 13.78
N HIS A 350 -28.40 -7.02 13.54
CA HIS A 350 -29.65 -6.63 12.88
C HIS A 350 -29.67 -6.72 11.34
N VAL A 351 -28.61 -7.24 10.70
CA VAL A 351 -28.69 -7.63 9.28
C VAL A 351 -29.64 -8.84 9.18
N LYS A 352 -30.85 -8.62 8.63
CA LYS A 352 -31.93 -9.63 8.54
C LYS A 352 -31.41 -11.00 8.06
N GLY A 353 -31.66 -12.05 8.84
CA GLY A 353 -31.27 -13.44 8.55
C GLY A 353 -30.04 -13.94 9.33
N TYR A 354 -29.24 -13.03 9.89
CA TYR A 354 -27.99 -13.33 10.58
C TYR A 354 -28.18 -13.81 12.04
N GLN A 355 -29.17 -13.23 12.74
CA GLN A 355 -29.53 -13.59 14.12
C GLN A 355 -29.90 -15.06 14.32
N ASN A 356 -30.66 -15.65 13.40
CA ASN A 356 -31.19 -17.01 13.55
C ASN A 356 -30.08 -18.09 13.58
N GLY A 357 -28.94 -17.82 12.94
CA GLY A 357 -27.81 -18.76 12.92
C GLY A 357 -26.84 -18.60 14.09
N ILE A 358 -26.64 -17.37 14.58
CA ILE A 358 -25.58 -17.07 15.56
C ILE A 358 -26.09 -17.14 16.99
N GLU A 359 -27.33 -16.74 17.25
CA GLU A 359 -27.87 -16.73 18.61
C GLU A 359 -27.86 -18.12 19.28
N PRO A 360 -28.17 -19.23 18.58
CA PRO A 360 -28.00 -20.57 19.14
C PRO A 360 -26.54 -20.86 19.54
N LEU A 361 -25.58 -20.44 18.72
CA LEU A 361 -24.16 -20.61 19.02
C LEU A 361 -23.72 -19.75 20.21
N ARG A 362 -24.16 -18.49 20.27
CA ARG A 362 -23.89 -17.57 21.37
C ARG A 362 -24.38 -18.15 22.70
N LYS A 363 -25.62 -18.65 22.72
CA LYS A 363 -26.22 -19.32 23.89
C LYS A 363 -25.45 -20.58 24.27
N ALA A 364 -25.04 -21.39 23.30
CA ALA A 364 -24.26 -22.61 23.55
C ALA A 364 -22.91 -22.29 24.22
N ILE A 365 -22.16 -21.32 23.69
CA ILE A 365 -20.87 -20.90 24.27
C ILE A 365 -21.07 -20.34 25.69
N ARG A 366 -22.04 -19.43 25.87
CA ARG A 366 -22.35 -18.86 27.19
C ARG A 366 -22.71 -19.93 28.22
N SER A 367 -23.49 -20.94 27.82
CA SER A 367 -23.86 -22.07 28.68
C SER A 367 -22.62 -22.86 29.11
N ILE A 368 -21.72 -23.19 28.17
CA ILE A 368 -20.46 -23.90 28.47
C ILE A 368 -19.61 -23.10 29.47
N LEU A 369 -19.50 -21.79 29.27
CA LEU A 369 -18.69 -20.89 30.11
C LEU A 369 -19.33 -20.55 31.47
N SER A 370 -20.62 -20.79 31.65
CA SER A 370 -21.32 -20.52 32.92
C SER A 370 -21.34 -21.75 33.85
N LEU A 371 -20.97 -22.93 33.34
CA LEU A 371 -21.00 -24.19 34.07
C LEU A 371 -19.62 -24.63 34.61
N GLY A 372 -18.53 -24.02 34.13
CA GLY A 372 -17.16 -24.28 34.55
C GLY A 372 -16.54 -23.03 35.13
#